data_AF-A0A836RG46-F1
#
_entry.id   AF-A0A836RG46-F1
#
_cell.length_a   1.000
_cell.length_b   1.000
_cell.length_c   1.000
_cell.angle_alpha   90.00
_cell.angle_beta   90.00
_cell.angle_gamma   90.00
#
_symmetry.space_group_name_H-M   'P 1'
#
loop_
_entity.id
_entity.type
_entity.pdbx_description
1 polymer ?
#
loop_
_entity_poly.entity_id
_entity_poly.type
_entity_poly.pdbx_seq_one_letter_code
_entity_poly.pdbx_strand_id
1 'polypeptide(L)'
;SMILVPPPFAADAILEAIDAEMELIVCITEGVPVLDMLRVKNYLAMKNTRLIGPNCPGIITPGECKIGIMPGAIHTPGGPVGVVSRSGTLTYEVVHQLTQVGLGQTTCVGIGGDPVNGTGFIDCLEAFNQDPETKAVVMLGEIGGSAEEEASAWIKANMKKPVVGFIAGLTAPPGRRMGHAGAIVSGGQGTAEAKIAAMQDSGLYVCENLGTLGELCKEAFS
;
A
#
# COMPACT_ATOMS: atom_id res chain seq x y z
N SER A 1 8.68 -14.21 -8.07
CA SER A 1 8.79 -13.68 -9.45
C SER A 1 8.64 -12.17 -9.46
N MET A 2 9.47 -11.45 -10.21
CA MET A 2 9.35 -9.99 -10.41
C MET A 2 8.94 -9.72 -11.86
N ILE A 3 7.79 -9.08 -12.06
CA ILE A 3 7.18 -8.86 -13.37
C ILE A 3 7.35 -7.41 -13.80
N LEU A 4 8.02 -7.23 -14.93
CA LEU A 4 8.33 -5.95 -15.59
C LEU A 4 7.86 -5.92 -17.05
N VAL A 5 7.13 -6.94 -17.50
CA VAL A 5 6.71 -7.04 -18.91
C VAL A 5 5.67 -5.97 -19.24
N PRO A 6 5.56 -5.52 -20.50
CA PRO A 6 4.56 -4.54 -20.91
C PRO A 6 3.12 -4.95 -20.57
N PRO A 7 2.18 -3.99 -20.45
CA PRO A 7 0.81 -4.26 -19.97
C PRO A 7 0.04 -5.35 -20.72
N PRO A 8 0.13 -5.46 -22.07
CA PRO A 8 -0.54 -6.53 -22.81
C PRO A 8 -0.09 -7.95 -22.44
N PHE A 9 1.07 -8.10 -21.80
CA PHE A 9 1.66 -9.40 -21.46
C PHE A 9 1.68 -9.67 -19.95
N ALA A 10 1.36 -8.66 -19.12
CA ALA A 10 1.51 -8.75 -17.68
C ALA A 10 0.58 -9.80 -17.05
N ALA A 11 -0.65 -9.91 -17.52
CA ALA A 11 -1.60 -10.88 -16.98
C ALA A 11 -1.19 -12.33 -17.27
N ASP A 12 -0.72 -12.62 -18.50
CA ASP A 12 -0.26 -13.96 -18.85
C ASP A 12 1.02 -14.33 -18.08
N ALA A 13 1.95 -13.38 -17.89
CA ALA A 13 3.14 -13.59 -17.07
C ALA A 13 2.80 -13.83 -15.58
N ILE A 14 1.77 -13.17 -15.05
CA ILE A 14 1.28 -13.44 -13.69
C ILE A 14 0.70 -14.85 -13.62
N LEU A 15 -0.16 -15.24 -14.56
CA LEU A 15 -0.78 -16.56 -14.59
C LEU A 15 0.26 -17.68 -14.72
N GLU A 16 1.26 -17.51 -15.57
CA GLU A 16 2.39 -18.45 -15.71
C GLU A 16 3.14 -18.61 -14.39
N ALA A 17 3.43 -17.51 -13.69
CA ALA A 17 4.10 -17.57 -12.40
C ALA A 17 3.24 -18.21 -11.29
N ILE A 18 1.91 -18.04 -11.35
CA ILE A 18 0.97 -18.73 -10.46
C ILE A 18 0.97 -20.24 -10.74
N ASP A 19 0.97 -20.65 -12.01
CA ASP A 19 1.02 -22.06 -12.42
C ASP A 19 2.34 -22.74 -12.08
N ALA A 20 3.43 -21.97 -12.07
CA ALA A 20 4.74 -22.40 -11.58
C ALA A 20 4.84 -22.46 -10.05
N GLU A 21 3.73 -22.23 -9.32
CA GLU A 21 3.64 -22.28 -7.86
C GLU A 21 4.62 -21.32 -7.15
N MET A 22 4.90 -20.17 -7.77
CA MET A 22 5.71 -19.13 -7.12
C MET A 22 4.97 -18.62 -5.88
N GLU A 23 5.63 -18.61 -4.73
CA GLU A 23 5.02 -18.16 -3.47
C GLU A 23 4.66 -16.67 -3.52
N LEU A 24 5.54 -15.84 -4.11
CA LEU A 24 5.36 -14.40 -4.22
C LEU A 24 5.60 -13.91 -5.65
N ILE A 25 4.67 -13.11 -6.15
CA ILE A 25 4.75 -12.37 -7.41
C ILE A 25 4.67 -10.88 -7.10
N VAL A 26 5.56 -10.09 -7.67
CA VAL A 26 5.54 -8.63 -7.59
C VAL A 26 5.41 -8.07 -9.01
N CYS A 27 4.27 -7.49 -9.33
CA CYS A 27 3.99 -6.90 -10.65
C CYS A 27 4.10 -5.38 -10.59
N ILE A 28 5.12 -4.83 -11.25
CA ILE A 28 5.38 -3.40 -11.27
C ILE A 28 4.55 -2.69 -12.34
N THR A 29 4.28 -3.39 -13.45
CA THR A 29 3.67 -2.85 -14.65
C THR A 29 2.36 -2.11 -14.38
N GLU A 30 2.26 -0.87 -14.85
CA GLU A 30 1.04 -0.05 -14.79
C GLU A 30 0.21 -0.20 -16.06
N GLY A 31 -1.12 -0.05 -15.96
CA GLY A 31 -2.01 0.00 -17.12
C GLY A 31 -2.42 -1.37 -17.66
N VAL A 32 -2.32 -2.41 -16.82
CA VAL A 32 -2.85 -3.74 -17.15
C VAL A 32 -4.38 -3.64 -17.27
N PRO A 33 -5.01 -4.17 -18.32
CA PRO A 33 -6.46 -4.09 -18.46
C PRO A 33 -7.19 -4.70 -17.26
N VAL A 34 -8.21 -4.00 -16.76
CA VAL A 34 -8.97 -4.43 -15.58
C VAL A 34 -9.58 -5.82 -15.77
N LEU A 35 -10.07 -6.12 -16.98
CA LEU A 35 -10.64 -7.45 -17.28
C LEU A 35 -9.61 -8.57 -17.14
N ASP A 36 -8.36 -8.32 -17.54
CA ASP A 36 -7.28 -9.29 -17.41
C ASP A 36 -6.90 -9.48 -15.94
N MET A 37 -6.88 -8.40 -15.16
CA MET A 37 -6.64 -8.48 -13.73
C MET A 37 -7.78 -9.16 -12.95
N LEU A 38 -9.03 -9.04 -13.39
CA LEU A 38 -10.14 -9.82 -12.83
C LEU A 38 -9.95 -11.32 -13.07
N ARG A 39 -9.52 -11.71 -14.27
CA ARG A 39 -9.15 -13.11 -14.58
C ARG A 39 -8.02 -13.61 -13.68
N VAL A 40 -6.96 -12.81 -13.54
CA VAL A 40 -5.84 -13.10 -12.62
C VAL A 40 -6.33 -13.27 -11.18
N LYS A 41 -7.13 -12.34 -10.66
CA LYS A 41 -7.60 -12.35 -9.26
C LYS A 41 -8.46 -13.57 -8.96
N ASN A 42 -9.34 -13.96 -9.88
CA ASN A 42 -10.15 -15.16 -9.75
C ASN A 42 -9.29 -16.44 -9.73
N TYR A 43 -8.25 -16.49 -10.56
CA TYR A 43 -7.34 -17.64 -10.59
C TYR A 43 -6.47 -17.72 -9.32
N LEU A 44 -5.95 -16.57 -8.88
CA LEU A 44 -5.13 -16.42 -7.68
C LEU A 44 -5.88 -16.89 -6.42
N ALA A 45 -7.19 -16.64 -6.32
CA ALA A 45 -8.01 -17.02 -5.17
C ALA A 45 -8.10 -18.53 -4.90
N MET A 46 -7.72 -19.36 -5.88
CA MET A 46 -7.69 -20.83 -5.77
C MET A 46 -6.28 -21.38 -5.51
N LYS A 47 -5.30 -20.51 -5.22
CA LYS A 47 -3.87 -20.84 -5.18
C LYS A 47 -3.23 -20.25 -3.92
N ASN A 48 -2.04 -20.75 -3.57
CA ASN A 48 -1.29 -20.27 -2.39
C ASN A 48 -0.35 -19.09 -2.71
N THR A 49 -0.26 -18.68 -3.98
CA THR A 49 0.57 -17.57 -4.43
C THR A 49 0.04 -16.24 -3.89
N ARG A 50 0.95 -15.36 -3.45
CA ARG A 50 0.68 -13.96 -3.13
C ARG A 50 1.08 -13.06 -4.29
N LEU A 51 0.24 -12.09 -4.63
CA LEU A 51 0.54 -11.08 -5.66
C LEU A 51 0.59 -9.68 -5.05
N ILE A 52 1.68 -8.94 -5.25
CA ILE A 52 1.77 -7.50 -4.95
C ILE A 52 1.67 -6.74 -6.27
N GLY A 53 0.81 -5.71 -6.34
CA GLY A 53 0.50 -4.96 -7.54
C GLY A 53 -0.77 -5.47 -8.27
N PRO A 54 -0.96 -5.14 -9.56
CA PRO A 54 -0.04 -4.43 -10.45
C PRO A 54 0.07 -2.93 -10.13
N ASN A 55 0.74 -2.15 -11.00
CA ASN A 55 0.92 -0.72 -10.84
C ASN A 55 1.49 -0.34 -9.47
N CYS A 56 2.60 -0.97 -9.09
CA CYS A 56 3.17 -0.80 -7.76
C CYS A 56 4.69 -0.59 -7.80
N PRO A 57 5.27 0.09 -6.81
CA PRO A 57 6.72 0.22 -6.70
C PRO A 57 7.41 -1.05 -6.19
N GLY A 58 6.63 -2.03 -5.69
CA GLY A 58 7.10 -3.33 -5.19
C GLY A 58 7.14 -3.44 -3.68
N ILE A 59 8.15 -4.14 -3.15
CA ILE A 59 8.38 -4.39 -1.72
C ILE A 59 9.87 -4.23 -1.37
N ILE A 60 10.16 -3.72 -0.17
CA ILE A 60 11.51 -3.61 0.36
C ILE A 60 11.55 -3.87 1.87
N THR A 61 12.47 -4.73 2.28
CA THR A 61 12.90 -4.95 3.66
C THR A 61 14.32 -4.38 3.76
N PRO A 62 14.53 -3.22 4.40
CA PRO A 62 15.79 -2.51 4.33
C PRO A 62 16.94 -3.33 4.93
N GLY A 63 18.10 -3.35 4.24
CA GLY A 63 19.25 -4.17 4.64
C GLY A 63 19.17 -5.65 4.23
N GLU A 64 18.02 -6.11 3.73
CA GLU A 64 17.81 -7.51 3.37
C GLU A 64 17.50 -7.69 1.88
N CYS A 65 16.32 -7.26 1.44
CA CYS A 65 15.87 -7.52 0.08
C CYS A 65 14.99 -6.39 -0.47
N LYS A 66 15.08 -6.19 -1.79
CA LYS A 66 14.25 -5.25 -2.53
C LYS A 66 13.79 -5.89 -3.83
N ILE A 67 12.47 -5.99 -4.02
CA ILE A 67 11.85 -6.45 -5.26
C ILE A 67 11.00 -5.31 -5.78
N GLY A 68 11.48 -4.62 -6.82
CA GLY A 68 10.79 -3.46 -7.38
C GLY A 68 11.70 -2.26 -7.61
N ILE A 69 11.07 -1.12 -7.80
CA ILE A 69 11.68 0.13 -8.27
C ILE A 69 11.86 1.17 -7.17
N MET A 70 11.60 0.81 -5.90
CA MET A 70 11.87 1.69 -4.77
C MET A 70 13.36 2.06 -4.70
N PRO A 71 13.71 3.31 -4.33
CA PRO A 71 15.08 3.70 -4.07
C PRO A 71 15.55 3.15 -2.72
N GLY A 72 16.52 2.23 -2.72
CA GLY A 72 16.98 1.60 -1.47
C GLY A 72 17.67 2.58 -0.50
N ALA A 73 18.36 3.59 -1.01
CA ALA A 73 19.20 4.49 -0.22
C ALA A 73 18.44 5.40 0.78
N ILE A 74 17.12 5.54 0.64
CA ILE A 74 16.30 6.34 1.57
C ILE A 74 15.71 5.50 2.71
N HIS A 75 15.84 4.17 2.64
CA HIS A 75 15.30 3.24 3.63
C HIS A 75 16.36 2.91 4.66
N THR A 76 16.00 2.94 5.94
CA THR A 76 16.93 2.67 7.04
C THR A 76 16.54 1.38 7.75
N PRO A 77 17.45 0.39 7.88
CA PRO A 77 17.17 -0.86 8.58
C PRO A 77 17.05 -0.66 10.09
N GLY A 78 16.57 -1.70 10.77
CA GLY A 78 16.54 -1.78 12.24
C GLY A 78 15.47 -0.91 12.88
N GLY A 79 14.54 -0.35 12.11
CA GLY A 79 13.47 0.46 12.67
C GLY A 79 12.15 -0.30 12.79
N PRO A 80 11.24 0.19 13.63
CA PRO A 80 10.08 -0.59 14.00
C PRO A 80 8.86 -0.34 13.09
N VAL A 81 9.00 0.43 12.01
CA VAL A 81 7.84 0.94 11.26
C VAL A 81 7.58 0.12 10.00
N GLY A 82 6.42 -0.53 9.93
CA GLY A 82 5.88 -1.08 8.69
C GLY A 82 5.22 0.02 7.86
N VAL A 83 5.37 -0.01 6.53
CA VAL A 83 4.75 1.00 5.64
C VAL A 83 3.96 0.30 4.54
N VAL A 84 2.70 0.70 4.35
CA VAL A 84 1.87 0.25 3.22
C VAL A 84 1.27 1.43 2.47
N SER A 85 1.36 1.40 1.14
CA SER A 85 0.83 2.49 0.29
C SER A 85 0.33 2.02 -1.07
N ARG A 86 -0.63 2.76 -1.62
CA ARG A 86 -1.01 2.65 -3.04
C ARG A 86 -0.03 3.36 -3.98
N SER A 87 0.65 4.40 -3.51
CA SER A 87 1.46 5.31 -4.32
C SER A 87 2.96 5.12 -4.10
N GLY A 88 3.72 5.01 -5.19
CA GLY A 88 5.17 4.86 -5.15
C GLY A 88 5.88 6.07 -4.56
N THR A 89 5.77 7.24 -5.20
CA THR A 89 6.51 8.44 -4.78
C THR A 89 6.07 8.95 -3.41
N LEU A 90 4.79 8.77 -3.05
CA LEU A 90 4.30 9.06 -1.71
C LEU A 90 4.98 8.19 -0.65
N THR A 91 5.17 6.90 -0.94
CA THR A 91 5.95 5.99 -0.08
C THR A 91 7.37 6.51 0.12
N TYR A 92 8.01 7.00 -0.95
CA TYR A 92 9.41 7.45 -0.88
C TYR A 92 9.56 8.69 0.01
N GLU A 93 8.65 9.64 -0.13
CA GLU A 93 8.60 10.84 0.71
C GLU A 93 8.45 10.48 2.20
N VAL A 94 7.50 9.60 2.51
CA VAL A 94 7.22 9.19 3.90
C VAL A 94 8.38 8.41 4.50
N VAL A 95 8.93 7.45 3.77
CA VAL A 95 10.12 6.70 4.21
C VAL A 95 11.30 7.63 4.46
N HIS A 96 11.51 8.63 3.59
CA HIS A 96 12.56 9.61 3.79
C HIS A 96 12.35 10.41 5.07
N GLN A 97 11.13 10.92 5.32
CA GLN A 97 10.82 11.64 6.55
C GLN A 97 11.00 10.79 7.80
N LEU A 98 10.52 9.53 7.80
CA LEU A 98 10.71 8.58 8.90
C LEU A 98 12.20 8.39 9.20
N THR A 99 13.01 8.15 8.17
CA THR A 99 14.47 8.02 8.29
C THR A 99 15.09 9.28 8.91
N GLN A 100 14.70 10.49 8.47
CA GLN A 100 15.25 11.75 8.99
C GLN A 100 14.96 11.96 10.48
N VAL A 101 13.82 11.48 10.96
CA VAL A 101 13.45 11.60 12.39
C VAL A 101 14.00 10.45 13.26
N GLY A 102 14.73 9.51 12.67
CA GLY A 102 15.37 8.37 13.33
C GLY A 102 14.49 7.11 13.41
N LEU A 103 13.40 7.05 12.66
CA LEU A 103 12.52 5.88 12.56
C LEU A 103 12.87 5.10 11.29
N GLY A 104 13.59 4.00 11.43
CA GLY A 104 13.79 3.05 10.32
C GLY A 104 12.52 2.24 10.01
N GLN A 105 12.59 1.42 8.97
CA GLN A 105 11.47 0.61 8.52
C GLN A 105 11.77 -0.89 8.66
N THR A 106 10.74 -1.67 9.01
CA THR A 106 10.80 -3.13 8.95
C THR A 106 10.61 -3.58 7.51
N THR A 107 9.47 -3.24 6.90
CA THR A 107 9.18 -3.52 5.50
C THR A 107 8.24 -2.45 4.94
N CYS A 108 8.50 -2.04 3.70
CA CYS A 108 7.65 -1.12 2.95
C CYS A 108 7.03 -1.85 1.75
N VAL A 109 5.71 -1.77 1.63
CA VAL A 109 4.93 -2.44 0.58
C VAL A 109 4.13 -1.41 -0.21
N GLY A 110 4.41 -1.31 -1.50
CA GLY A 110 3.52 -0.65 -2.43
C GLY A 110 2.50 -1.66 -2.96
N ILE A 111 1.23 -1.54 -2.58
CA ILE A 111 0.16 -2.46 -3.00
C ILE A 111 -0.39 -2.15 -4.40
N GLY A 112 -0.14 -0.92 -4.86
CA GLY A 112 -0.46 -0.43 -6.20
C GLY A 112 -1.71 0.43 -6.31
N GLY A 113 -1.78 1.22 -7.38
CA GLY A 113 -2.84 2.20 -7.64
C GLY A 113 -4.04 1.67 -8.42
N ASP A 114 -3.93 0.48 -9.00
CA ASP A 114 -4.97 -0.10 -9.84
C ASP A 114 -6.17 -0.60 -9.01
N PRO A 115 -7.41 -0.54 -9.56
CA PRO A 115 -8.63 -0.91 -8.83
C PRO A 115 -8.74 -2.41 -8.52
N VAL A 116 -7.97 -3.25 -9.23
CA VAL A 116 -7.92 -4.70 -9.02
C VAL A 116 -6.47 -5.08 -8.75
N ASN A 117 -6.10 -5.07 -7.48
CA ASN A 117 -4.81 -5.52 -6.97
C ASN A 117 -4.91 -6.93 -6.36
N GLY A 118 -3.75 -7.55 -6.13
CA GLY A 118 -3.60 -8.75 -5.33
C GLY A 118 -3.69 -8.43 -3.83
N THR A 119 -2.54 -8.13 -3.23
CA THR A 119 -2.38 -7.80 -1.80
C THR A 119 -2.92 -6.41 -1.52
N GLY A 120 -3.86 -6.29 -0.57
CA GLY A 120 -4.45 -5.02 -0.14
C GLY A 120 -3.95 -4.52 1.21
N PHE A 121 -4.57 -3.44 1.71
CA PHE A 121 -4.21 -2.86 3.01
C PHE A 121 -4.37 -3.85 4.16
N ILE A 122 -5.50 -4.56 4.24
CA ILE A 122 -5.79 -5.49 5.34
C ILE A 122 -4.76 -6.61 5.38
N ASP A 123 -4.36 -7.17 4.23
CA ASP A 123 -3.32 -8.20 4.16
C ASP A 123 -2.00 -7.71 4.77
N CYS A 124 -1.56 -6.50 4.41
CA CYS A 124 -0.34 -5.91 4.95
C CYS A 124 -0.48 -5.58 6.45
N LEU A 125 -1.61 -5.03 6.86
CA LEU A 125 -1.89 -4.68 8.26
C LEU A 125 -1.90 -5.93 9.15
N GLU A 126 -2.49 -7.02 8.69
CA GLU A 126 -2.46 -8.30 9.39
C GLU A 126 -1.03 -8.83 9.54
N ALA A 127 -0.26 -8.85 8.46
CA ALA A 127 1.14 -9.28 8.49
C ALA A 127 1.98 -8.41 9.44
N PHE A 128 1.85 -7.09 9.36
CA PHE A 128 2.52 -6.16 10.27
C PHE A 128 2.06 -6.32 11.71
N ASN A 129 0.79 -6.62 11.97
CA ASN A 129 0.27 -6.82 13.33
C ASN A 129 0.86 -8.09 13.97
N GLN A 130 1.15 -9.12 13.15
CA GLN A 130 1.72 -10.38 13.59
C GLN A 130 3.26 -10.37 13.69
N ASP A 131 3.94 -9.53 12.92
CA ASP A 131 5.39 -9.42 12.92
C ASP A 131 5.93 -8.84 14.24
N PRO A 132 6.71 -9.57 15.06
CA PRO A 132 7.23 -9.05 16.32
C PRO A 132 8.22 -7.89 16.15
N GLU A 133 8.85 -7.71 14.98
CA GLU A 133 9.81 -6.62 14.73
C GLU A 133 9.10 -5.30 14.44
N THR A 134 7.95 -5.35 13.75
CA THR A 134 7.11 -4.18 13.54
C THR A 134 6.44 -3.76 14.84
N LYS A 135 6.66 -2.51 15.29
CA LYS A 135 5.99 -1.92 16.48
C LYS A 135 4.95 -0.87 16.12
N ALA A 136 5.00 -0.31 14.92
CA ALA A 136 4.07 0.70 14.44
C ALA A 136 3.89 0.60 12.93
N VAL A 137 2.79 1.13 12.41
CA VAL A 137 2.50 1.08 10.97
C VAL A 137 2.14 2.46 10.43
N VAL A 138 2.59 2.75 9.21
CA VAL A 138 2.10 3.87 8.41
C VAL A 138 1.27 3.33 7.25
N MET A 139 0.04 3.83 7.13
CA MET A 139 -0.89 3.50 6.05
C MET A 139 -1.14 4.75 5.19
N LEU A 140 -0.79 4.66 3.90
CA LEU A 140 -0.87 5.76 2.95
C LEU A 140 -1.90 5.44 1.86
N GLY A 141 -3.09 6.01 1.99
CA GLY A 141 -4.20 5.84 1.05
C GLY A 141 -4.36 6.98 0.06
N GLU A 142 -5.37 6.85 -0.79
CA GLU A 142 -5.79 7.87 -1.75
C GLU A 142 -7.31 7.85 -1.92
N ILE A 143 -7.87 8.85 -2.60
CA ILE A 143 -9.29 8.84 -3.00
C ILE A 143 -9.66 7.65 -3.89
N GLY A 144 -10.95 7.27 -3.89
CA GLY A 144 -11.51 6.24 -4.77
C GLY A 144 -11.51 4.83 -4.18
N GLY A 145 -12.63 4.11 -4.36
CA GLY A 145 -12.90 2.83 -3.69
C GLY A 145 -13.08 2.96 -2.16
N SER A 146 -13.24 1.83 -1.49
CA SER A 146 -13.54 1.71 -0.05
C SER A 146 -12.43 1.07 0.79
N ALA A 147 -11.29 0.74 0.18
CA ALA A 147 -10.26 -0.08 0.82
C ALA A 147 -9.71 0.52 2.12
N GLU A 148 -9.60 1.85 2.19
CA GLU A 148 -9.14 2.57 3.37
C GLU A 148 -10.17 2.58 4.50
N GLU A 149 -11.47 2.68 4.16
CA GLU A 149 -12.56 2.60 5.13
C GLU A 149 -12.66 1.17 5.71
N GLU A 150 -12.57 0.15 4.86
CA GLU A 150 -12.52 -1.26 5.25
C GLU A 150 -11.30 -1.56 6.13
N ALA A 151 -10.12 -1.04 5.76
CA ALA A 151 -8.91 -1.17 6.56
C ALA A 151 -9.05 -0.46 7.92
N SER A 152 -9.68 0.72 7.96
CA SER A 152 -9.94 1.44 9.21
C SER A 152 -10.87 0.63 10.13
N ALA A 153 -11.95 0.06 9.59
CA ALA A 153 -12.83 -0.83 10.35
C ALA A 153 -12.09 -2.06 10.89
N TRP A 154 -11.22 -2.66 10.08
CA TRP A 154 -10.38 -3.78 10.52
C TRP A 154 -9.39 -3.37 11.61
N ILE A 155 -8.75 -2.20 11.49
CA ILE A 155 -7.79 -1.67 12.47
C ILE A 155 -8.47 -1.51 13.82
N LYS A 156 -9.65 -0.87 13.86
CA LYS A 156 -10.45 -0.68 15.07
C LYS A 156 -10.74 -1.99 15.81
N ALA A 157 -10.99 -3.06 15.05
CA ALA A 157 -11.37 -4.35 15.61
C ALA A 157 -10.17 -5.25 15.99
N ASN A 158 -9.02 -5.12 15.31
CA ASN A 158 -7.98 -6.17 15.33
C ASN A 158 -6.55 -5.65 15.60
N MET A 159 -6.25 -4.40 15.29
CA MET A 159 -4.88 -3.90 15.33
C MET A 159 -4.43 -3.65 16.77
N LYS A 160 -3.23 -4.12 17.11
CA LYS A 160 -2.65 -3.97 18.45
C LYS A 160 -1.54 -2.91 18.51
N LYS A 161 -1.12 -2.43 17.34
CA LYS A 161 0.01 -1.53 17.16
C LYS A 161 -0.49 -0.17 16.70
N PRO A 162 0.13 0.94 17.12
CA PRO A 162 -0.28 2.26 16.66
C PRO A 162 -0.13 2.37 15.13
N VAL A 163 -1.09 3.07 14.52
CA VAL A 163 -1.12 3.31 13.07
C VAL A 163 -1.26 4.81 12.81
N VAL A 164 -0.38 5.34 11.95
CA VAL A 164 -0.50 6.68 11.38
C VAL A 164 -1.06 6.57 9.96
N GLY A 165 -2.10 7.34 9.66
CA GLY A 165 -2.79 7.34 8.37
C GLY A 165 -2.61 8.66 7.60
N PHE A 166 -2.56 8.59 6.28
CA PHE A 166 -2.65 9.75 5.39
C PHE A 166 -3.49 9.40 4.16
N ILE A 167 -4.33 10.34 3.70
CA ILE A 167 -5.14 10.20 2.49
C ILE A 167 -4.71 11.27 1.47
N ALA A 168 -4.21 10.84 0.32
CA ALA A 168 -3.95 11.75 -0.79
C ALA A 168 -5.25 12.14 -1.53
N GLY A 169 -5.29 13.36 -2.10
CA GLY A 169 -6.33 13.78 -3.02
C GLY A 169 -7.49 14.59 -2.42
N LEU A 170 -7.31 15.22 -1.26
CA LEU A 170 -8.35 16.07 -0.63
C LEU A 170 -8.89 17.17 -1.55
N THR A 171 -8.04 17.72 -2.44
CA THR A 171 -8.40 18.81 -3.35
C THR A 171 -8.84 18.31 -4.73
N ALA A 172 -9.09 17.01 -4.89
CA ALA A 172 -9.50 16.44 -6.17
C ALA A 172 -10.92 16.87 -6.53
N PRO A 173 -11.16 17.34 -7.76
CA PRO A 173 -12.51 17.70 -8.19
C PRO A 173 -13.37 16.44 -8.38
N PRO A 174 -14.69 16.49 -8.09
CA PRO A 174 -15.59 15.36 -8.28
C PRO A 174 -15.58 14.81 -9.71
N GLY A 175 -15.64 13.48 -9.85
CA GLY A 175 -15.74 12.79 -11.15
C GLY A 175 -14.46 12.83 -12.00
N ARG A 176 -13.34 13.35 -11.48
CA ARG A 176 -12.04 13.35 -12.18
C ARG A 176 -11.16 12.21 -11.67
N ARG A 177 -10.58 11.46 -12.62
CA ARG A 177 -9.55 10.48 -12.32
C ARG A 177 -8.20 11.18 -12.09
N MET A 178 -7.54 10.86 -10.99
CA MET A 178 -6.26 11.46 -10.58
C MET A 178 -5.11 10.47 -10.78
N GLY A 179 -4.45 10.50 -11.94
CA GLY A 179 -3.27 9.66 -12.22
C GLY A 179 -3.60 8.16 -12.23
N HIS A 180 -3.55 7.53 -11.05
CA HIS A 180 -3.87 6.12 -10.85
C HIS A 180 -5.27 5.76 -11.35
N ALA A 181 -5.40 4.54 -11.89
CA ALA A 181 -6.65 4.04 -12.42
C ALA A 181 -7.76 3.96 -11.36
N GLY A 182 -7.41 3.65 -10.11
CA GLY A 182 -8.35 3.55 -8.99
C GLY A 182 -8.71 4.86 -8.31
N ALA A 183 -8.01 5.97 -8.61
CA ALA A 183 -8.20 7.26 -7.97
C ALA A 183 -9.35 8.07 -8.61
N ILE A 184 -10.57 7.55 -8.52
CA ILE A 184 -11.79 8.22 -9.00
C ILE A 184 -12.90 8.18 -7.95
N VAL A 185 -13.42 9.35 -7.60
CA VAL A 185 -14.59 9.50 -6.72
C VAL A 185 -15.86 9.31 -7.54
N SER A 186 -16.65 8.29 -7.20
CA SER A 186 -17.85 7.90 -7.95
C SER A 186 -19.05 7.77 -7.01
N GLY A 187 -20.19 8.37 -7.36
CA GLY A 187 -21.43 8.18 -6.61
C GLY A 187 -21.40 8.63 -5.14
N GLY A 188 -20.50 9.55 -4.76
CA GLY A 188 -20.34 10.03 -3.39
C GLY A 188 -19.59 9.08 -2.44
N GLN A 189 -19.08 7.95 -2.95
CA GLN A 189 -18.29 6.99 -2.19
C GLN A 189 -16.79 7.15 -2.49
N GLY A 190 -15.95 6.86 -1.50
CA GLY A 190 -14.49 6.95 -1.61
C GLY A 190 -13.95 8.39 -1.63
N THR A 191 -14.67 9.35 -1.04
CA THR A 191 -14.17 10.72 -0.86
C THR A 191 -13.04 10.75 0.16
N ALA A 192 -12.16 11.75 0.07
CA ALA A 192 -11.07 11.89 1.04
C ALA A 192 -11.62 12.10 2.46
N GLU A 193 -12.69 12.88 2.59
CA GLU A 193 -13.33 13.22 3.86
C GLU A 193 -13.93 11.98 4.53
N ALA A 194 -14.60 11.12 3.77
CA ALA A 194 -15.17 9.87 4.31
C ALA A 194 -14.07 8.93 4.81
N LYS A 195 -12.97 8.80 4.06
CA LYS A 195 -11.82 7.98 4.44
C LYS A 195 -11.11 8.54 5.68
N ILE A 196 -10.90 9.85 5.76
CA ILE A 196 -10.32 10.51 6.94
C ILE A 196 -11.21 10.29 8.17
N ALA A 197 -12.52 10.46 8.04
CA ALA A 197 -13.46 10.23 9.13
C ALA A 197 -13.42 8.77 9.61
N ALA A 198 -13.35 7.80 8.70
CA ALA A 198 -13.19 6.39 9.04
C ALA A 198 -11.87 6.11 9.76
N MET A 199 -10.75 6.68 9.29
CA MET A 199 -9.45 6.56 9.95
C MET A 199 -9.50 7.12 11.38
N GLN A 200 -10.06 8.32 11.56
CA GLN A 200 -10.22 8.93 12.89
C GLN A 200 -11.09 8.08 13.82
N ASP A 201 -12.24 7.57 13.35
CA ASP A 201 -13.12 6.70 14.14
C ASP A 201 -12.46 5.37 14.53
N SER A 202 -11.49 4.90 13.75
CA SER A 202 -10.70 3.71 14.06
C SER A 202 -9.54 3.93 15.04
N GLY A 203 -9.29 5.17 15.46
CA GLY A 203 -8.22 5.52 16.38
C GLY A 203 -6.85 5.71 15.74
N LEU A 204 -6.79 5.88 14.42
CA LEU A 204 -5.53 6.23 13.73
C LEU A 204 -5.15 7.66 14.05
N TYR A 205 -3.84 7.90 14.14
CA TYR A 205 -3.29 9.25 14.05
C TYR A 205 -3.36 9.69 12.58
N VAL A 206 -4.28 10.58 12.25
CA VAL A 206 -4.43 11.05 10.87
C VAL A 206 -3.56 12.28 10.62
N CYS A 207 -2.67 12.17 9.65
CA CYS A 207 -1.84 13.26 9.17
C CYS A 207 -2.60 14.06 8.10
N GLU A 208 -2.78 15.36 8.32
CA GLU A 208 -3.42 16.25 7.33
C GLU A 208 -2.42 16.85 6.35
N ASN A 209 -1.18 17.08 6.81
CA ASN A 209 -0.10 17.64 6.02
C ASN A 209 1.03 16.62 5.87
N LEU A 210 1.20 16.10 4.66
CA LEU A 210 2.23 15.12 4.34
C LEU A 210 3.64 15.54 4.80
N GLY A 211 3.97 16.84 4.76
CA GLY A 211 5.29 17.35 5.12
C GLY A 211 5.66 17.20 6.61
N THR A 212 4.69 16.89 7.46
CA THR A 212 4.89 16.73 8.91
C THR A 212 4.65 15.29 9.37
N LEU A 213 4.52 14.33 8.45
CA LEU A 213 4.15 12.95 8.77
C LEU A 213 5.23 12.24 9.59
N GLY A 214 6.51 12.45 9.26
CA GLY A 214 7.62 11.87 10.04
C GLY A 214 7.61 12.34 11.49
N GLU A 215 7.41 13.64 11.72
CA GLU A 215 7.32 14.23 13.07
C GLU A 215 6.13 13.66 13.85
N LEU A 216 4.96 13.57 13.22
CA LEU A 216 3.77 12.95 13.82
C LEU A 216 4.03 11.48 14.19
N CYS A 217 4.70 10.71 13.33
CA CYS A 217 5.05 9.32 13.64
C CYS A 217 5.98 9.24 14.85
N LYS A 218 6.97 10.13 14.94
CA LYS A 218 7.87 10.18 16.09
C LYS A 218 7.12 10.47 17.38
N GLU A 219 6.19 11.43 17.37
CA GLU A 219 5.35 11.72 18.54
C GLU A 219 4.42 10.55 18.89
N ALA A 220 3.72 10.00 17.91
CA ALA A 220 2.71 8.95 18.10
C ALA A 220 3.30 7.59 18.52
N PHE A 221 4.55 7.30 18.16
CA PHE A 221 5.21 6.01 18.44
C PHE A 221 6.20 6.06 19.61
N SER A 222 6.33 7.21 20.29
CA SER A 222 7.17 7.40 21.49
C SER A 222 6.42 7.03 22.78
#